data_AF-A0A401III7-F1
#
_entry.id   AF-A0A401III7-F1
#
_cell.length_a   1.000
_cell.length_b   1.000
_cell.length_c   1.000
_cell.angle_alpha   90.00
_cell.angle_beta   90.00
_cell.angle_gamma   90.00
#
_symmetry.space_group_name_H-M   'P 1'
#
loop_
_entity.id
_entity.type
_entity.pdbx_description
1 polymer ?
#
loop_
_entity_poly.entity_id
_entity_poly.type
_entity_poly.pdbx_seq_one_letter_code
_entity_poly.pdbx_strand_id
1 'polypeptide(L)' 'MDIKSKYQVKVNNLVRKQDLPELPKELRKDFEDFCNSIFVEDHYNCFGLNNHTLKGDLRGYRAFRNSLE' A
#
# COMPACT_ATOMS: atom_id res chain seq x y z
N MET A 1 -17.38 22.60 7.64
CA MET A 1 -17.20 21.24 8.19
C MET A 1 -16.54 20.41 7.11
N ASP A 2 -15.21 20.30 7.14
CA ASP A 2 -14.44 19.51 6.20
C ASP A 2 -14.49 18.05 6.67
N ILE A 3 -15.34 17.24 6.04
CA ILE A 3 -15.41 15.82 6.35
C ILE A 3 -14.17 15.20 5.70
N LYS A 4 -13.04 15.18 6.41
CA LYS A 4 -11.90 14.34 6.05
C LYS A 4 -12.39 12.90 6.07
N SER A 5 -12.78 12.38 4.91
CA SER A 5 -13.09 10.96 4.75
C SER A 5 -11.86 10.17 5.18
N LYS A 6 -11.93 9.53 6.35
CA LYS A 6 -10.92 8.58 6.79
C LYS A 6 -10.97 7.41 5.82
N TYR A 7 -10.05 7.37 4.87
CA TYR A 7 -9.92 6.24 3.95
C TYR A 7 -9.65 4.99 4.79
N GLN A 8 -10.61 4.07 4.84
CA GLN A 8 -10.43 2.79 5.49
C GLN A 8 -9.67 1.87 4.55
N VAL A 9 -8.36 1.81 4.72
CA VAL A 9 -7.53 0.89 3.95
C VAL A 9 -7.70 -0.52 4.47
N LYS A 10 -7.99 -1.43 3.54
CA LYS A 10 -8.18 -2.85 3.80
C LYS A 10 -7.15 -3.61 2.99
N VAL A 11 -6.25 -4.29 3.69
CA VAL A 11 -5.37 -5.28 3.06
C VAL A 11 -6.23 -6.41 2.53
N ASN A 12 -6.03 -6.78 1.26
CA ASN A 12 -6.76 -7.88 0.65
C ASN A 12 -6.55 -9.19 1.43
N ASN A 13 -7.60 -10.00 1.57
CA ASN A 13 -7.54 -11.25 2.31
C ASN A 13 -6.56 -12.27 1.69
N LEU A 14 -6.36 -12.24 0.38
CA LEU A 14 -5.37 -13.09 -0.30
C LEU A 14 -3.95 -12.71 0.14
N VAL A 15 -3.64 -11.42 0.17
CA VAL A 15 -2.36 -10.90 0.69
C VAL A 15 -2.11 -11.34 2.13
N ARG A 16 -3.14 -11.36 2.97
CA ARG A 16 -3.02 -11.83 4.36
C ARG A 16 -2.76 -13.33 4.49
N LYS A 17 -3.30 -14.13 3.59
CA LYS A 17 -3.29 -15.60 3.70
C LYS A 17 -2.18 -16.27 2.91
N GLN A 18 -1.70 -15.64 1.84
CA GLN A 18 -0.71 -16.21 0.93
C GLN A 18 0.58 -15.41 1.00
N ASP A 19 0.55 -14.15 0.56
CA ASP A 19 1.77 -13.34 0.40
C ASP A 19 2.45 -13.01 1.74
N LEU A 20 1.69 -12.57 2.76
CA LEU A 20 2.26 -12.17 4.05
C LEU A 20 2.96 -13.33 4.78
N PRO A 21 2.39 -14.54 4.88
CA PRO A 21 3.07 -15.69 5.47
C PRO A 21 4.37 -16.10 4.78
N GLU A 22 4.49 -15.88 3.47
CA GLU A 22 5.70 -16.20 2.70
C GLU A 22 6.83 -15.19 2.91
N LEU A 23 6.50 -13.97 3.38
CA LEU A 23 7.49 -12.96 3.67
C LEU A 23 8.27 -13.24 4.98
N PRO A 24 9.59 -13.00 4.99
CA PRO A 24 10.38 -12.89 6.21
C PRO A 24 9.76 -11.91 7.22
N LYS A 25 9.93 -12.18 8.52
CA LYS A 25 9.37 -11.35 9.59
C LYS A 25 9.71 -9.86 9.47
N GLU A 26 10.91 -9.53 9.01
CA GLU A 26 11.35 -8.14 8.82
C GLU A 26 10.50 -7.45 7.74
N LEU A 27 10.37 -8.06 6.56
CA LEU A 27 9.56 -7.53 5.46
C LEU A 27 8.07 -7.43 5.80
N ARG A 28 7.54 -8.32 6.66
CA ARG A 28 6.16 -8.21 7.15
C ARG A 28 5.96 -6.94 7.98
N LYS A 29 6.93 -6.64 8.85
CA LYS A 29 6.90 -5.42 9.67
C LYS A 29 7.02 -4.18 8.81
N ASP A 30 7.95 -4.15 7.84
CA ASP A 30 8.06 -3.07 6.86
C ASP A 30 6.75 -2.86 6.09
N PHE A 31 6.09 -3.94 5.66
CA PHE A 31 4.81 -3.85 4.97
C PHE A 31 3.70 -3.28 5.85
N GLU A 32 3.61 -3.68 7.12
CA GLU A 32 2.62 -3.16 8.06
C GLU A 32 2.85 -1.69 8.39
N ASP A 33 4.10 -1.28 8.66
CA ASP A 33 4.49 0.12 8.89
C ASP A 33 4.18 0.98 7.65
N PHE A 34 4.53 0.49 6.46
CA PHE A 34 4.24 1.15 5.19
C PHE A 34 2.73 1.31 4.94
N CYS A 35 1.96 0.24 5.16
CA CYS A 35 0.50 0.26 5.01
C CYS A 35 -0.19 1.18 6.03
N ASN A 36 0.41 1.39 7.20
CA ASN A 36 -0.12 2.34 8.17
C ASN A 36 0.27 3.79 7.82
N SER A 37 1.50 4.03 7.38
CA SER A 37 1.99 5.39 7.09
C SER A 37 1.38 5.98 5.81
N ILE A 38 1.55 5.31 4.66
CA ILE A 38 1.14 5.83 3.33
C ILE A 38 -0.34 6.18 3.27
N PHE A 39 -1.15 5.37 3.94
CA PHE A 39 -2.58 5.36 3.71
C PHE A 39 -3.38 6.17 4.74
N VAL A 40 -2.80 6.47 5.90
CA VAL A 40 -3.42 7.33 6.91
C VAL A 40 -3.13 8.80 6.63
N GLU A 41 -1.93 9.12 6.14
CA GLU A 41 -1.46 10.50 6.07
C GLU A 41 -1.51 11.10 4.66
N ASP A 42 -1.27 10.32 3.59
CA ASP A 42 -1.09 10.88 2.25
C ASP A 42 -1.51 9.92 1.11
N HIS A 43 -2.80 9.59 1.07
CA HIS A 43 -3.35 8.57 0.16
C HIS A 43 -3.22 8.90 -1.35
N TYR A 44 -3.02 10.18 -1.70
CA TYR A 44 -2.94 10.63 -3.11
C TYR A 44 -1.51 10.73 -3.62
N ASN A 45 -0.61 11.31 -2.81
CA ASN A 45 0.80 11.50 -3.16
C ASN A 45 1.67 10.35 -2.67
N CYS A 46 1.14 9.45 -1.84
CA CYS A 46 1.80 8.25 -1.34
C CYS A 46 3.21 8.56 -0.82
N PHE A 47 3.35 9.64 -0.05
CA PHE A 47 4.61 10.13 0.51
C PHE A 47 5.71 10.39 -0.52
N GLY A 48 5.34 10.71 -1.77
CA GLY A 48 6.29 10.92 -2.85
C GLY A 48 6.95 9.63 -3.34
N LEU A 49 6.44 8.46 -2.95
CA LEU A 49 6.92 7.20 -3.49
C LEU A 49 6.60 7.07 -4.97
N ASN A 50 7.57 6.50 -5.68
CA ASN A 50 7.42 6.23 -7.09
C ASN A 50 6.30 5.18 -7.27
N ASN A 51 5.18 5.63 -7.82
CA ASN A 51 4.02 4.80 -8.08
C ASN A 51 3.53 5.05 -9.50
N HIS A 52 2.97 4.02 -10.11
CA HIS A 52 2.38 4.13 -11.44
C HIS A 52 1.09 3.33 -11.51
N THR A 53 0.20 3.79 -12.41
CA THR A 53 -1.08 3.10 -12.66
C THR A 53 -0.84 1.88 -13.53
N LEU A 54 -1.42 0.75 -13.12
CA LEU A 54 -1.36 -0.50 -13.85
C LEU A 54 -2.33 -0.50 -15.05
N LYS A 55 -2.02 -1.29 -16.08
CA LYS A 55 -2.78 -1.39 -17.34
C LYS A 55 -3.38 -2.80 -17.50
N GLY A 56 -4.30 -2.96 -18.46
CA GLY A 56 -4.96 -4.25 -18.73
C GLY A 56 -5.95 -4.63 -17.64
N ASP A 57 -5.94 -5.91 -17.22
CA ASP A 57 -6.83 -6.44 -16.18
C ASP A 57 -6.62 -5.79 -14.80
N LEU A 58 -5.47 -5.12 -14.61
CA LEU A 58 -5.13 -4.41 -13.37
C LEU A 58 -5.46 -2.91 -13.45
N ARG A 59 -6.30 -2.49 -14.40
CA ARG A 59 -6.72 -1.08 -14.51
C ARG A 59 -7.44 -0.65 -13.23
N GLY A 60 -7.01 0.50 -12.68
CA GLY A 60 -7.53 1.04 -11.43
C GLY A 60 -6.70 0.67 -10.19
N TYR A 61 -5.73 -0.23 -10.35
CA TYR A 61 -4.72 -0.52 -9.33
C TYR A 61 -3.45 0.31 -9.59
N ARG A 62 -2.69 0.56 -8.52
CA ARG A 62 -1.37 1.20 -8.58
C ARG A 62 -0.32 0.24 -8.05
N ALA A 63 0.85 0.26 -8.69
CA ALA A 63 2.03 -0.42 -8.18
C ALA A 63 2.96 0.61 -7.54
N PHE A 64 3.48 0.25 -6.37
CA PHE A 64 4.50 1.01 -5.66
C PHE A 64 5.87 0.40 -5.94
N ARG A 65 6.87 1.26 -6.15
CA ARG A 65 8.26 0.84 -6.22
C ARG A 65 9.03 1.59 -5.14
N ASN A 66 9.59 0.84 -4.19
CA ASN A 66 10.64 1.38 -3.34
C ASN A 66 11.90 1.52 -4.18
N SER A 67 12.37 2.74 -4.39
CA SER A 67 13.76 2.98 -4.80
C SER A 67 14.63 2.73 -3.56
N LEU A 68 15.08 1.49 -3.38
CA LEU A 68 16.31 1.25 -2.64
C LEU A 68 17.43 1.60 -3.61
N GLU A 69 17.91 2.84 -3.52
CA GLU A 69 19.28 3.20 -3.92
C GLU A 69 20.24 2.89 -2.76
#